data_AF-A0A7C3R2U3-F1
#
_entry.id   AF-A0A7C3R2U3-F1
#
_cell.length_a   1.000
_cell.length_b   1.000
_cell.length_c   1.000
_cell.angle_alpha   90.00
_cell.angle_beta   90.00
_cell.angle_gamma   90.00
#
_symmetry.space_group_name_H-M   'P 1'
#
loop_
_entity.id
_entity.type
_entity.pdbx_description
1 polymer ?
#
loop_
_entity_poly.entity_id
_entity_poly.type
_entity_poly.pdbx_seq_one_letter_code
_entity_poly.pdbx_strand_id
1 'polypeptide(L)'
;MLFLIFLGILDLTAALSLIFEVKFIAFWLGLVMLIKGIDSLFSSFLSKYFYDWLGFLDFLTGISLFCLFYGIDLPFKLIGILELIKAFYCLIQSF
;
A
#
# COMPACT_ATOMS: atom_id res chain seq x y z
N MET A 1 -18.19 -1.07 6.10
CA MET A 1 -17.79 -2.49 6.19
C MET A 1 -17.31 -3.04 4.84
N LEU A 2 -18.18 -3.16 3.82
CA LEU A 2 -17.78 -3.68 2.50
C LEU A 2 -16.65 -2.88 1.81
N PHE A 3 -16.67 -1.54 1.97
CA PHE A 3 -15.59 -0.66 1.49
C PHE A 3 -14.23 -0.92 2.16
N LEU A 4 -14.22 -1.20 3.47
CA LEU A 4 -12.97 -1.48 4.21
C LEU A 4 -12.37 -2.83 3.81
N ILE A 5 -13.22 -3.83 3.58
CA ILE A 5 -12.80 -5.13 3.04
C ILE A 5 -12.17 -4.95 1.66
N PHE A 6 -12.78 -4.13 0.79
CA PHE A 6 -12.21 -3.84 -0.53
C PHE A 6 -10.83 -3.17 -0.45
N LEU A 7 -10.66 -2.19 0.45
CA LEU A 7 -9.36 -1.57 0.69
C LEU A 7 -8.32 -2.57 1.23
N GLY A 8 -8.71 -3.45 2.15
CA GLY A 8 -7.82 -4.50 2.66
C GLY A 8 -7.41 -5.52 1.59
N ILE A 9 -8.30 -5.85 0.66
CA ILE A 9 -7.98 -6.69 -0.49
C ILE A 9 -6.98 -5.98 -1.42
N LEU A 10 -7.17 -4.68 -1.66
CA LEU A 10 -6.22 -3.88 -2.45
C LEU A 10 -4.81 -3.91 -1.83
N ASP A 11 -4.70 -3.68 -0.53
CA ASP A 11 -3.40 -3.70 0.19
C ASP A 11 -2.76 -5.08 0.11
N LEU A 12 -3.55 -6.14 0.29
CA LEU A 12 -3.09 -7.51 0.16
C LEU A 12 -2.59 -7.81 -1.27
N THR A 13 -3.29 -7.35 -2.31
CA THR A 13 -2.84 -7.53 -3.70
C THR A 13 -1.56 -6.74 -4.00
N ALA A 14 -1.43 -5.52 -3.48
CA ALA A 14 -0.22 -4.71 -3.61
C ALA A 14 0.99 -5.37 -2.92
N ALA A 15 0.80 -5.86 -1.69
CA ALA A 15 1.80 -6.60 -0.93
C ALA A 15 2.27 -7.86 -1.67
N LEU A 16 1.35 -8.68 -2.16
CA LEU A 16 1.67 -9.89 -2.93
C LEU A 16 2.38 -9.54 -4.25
N SER A 17 1.95 -8.47 -4.93
CA SER A 17 2.60 -8.01 -6.15
C SER A 17 4.06 -7.60 -5.92
N LEU A 18 4.38 -6.98 -4.78
CA LEU A 18 5.76 -6.65 -4.39
C LEU A 18 6.57 -7.88 -3.98
N ILE A 19 5.99 -8.80 -3.20
CA ILE A 19 6.69 -10.00 -2.72
C ILE A 19 7.05 -10.96 -3.86
N PHE A 20 6.12 -11.17 -4.80
CA PHE A 20 6.29 -12.05 -5.95
C PHE A 20 6.76 -11.31 -7.21
N GLU A 21 7.06 -10.01 -7.10
CA GLU A 21 7.62 -9.19 -8.18
C GLU A 21 6.74 -9.21 -9.47
N VAL A 22 5.41 -9.23 -9.29
CA VAL A 22 4.44 -9.33 -10.39
C VAL A 22 4.31 -7.98 -11.10
N LYS A 23 4.86 -7.86 -12.31
CA LYS A 23 4.91 -6.58 -13.04
C LYS A 23 3.61 -6.17 -13.74
N PHE A 24 2.79 -7.12 -14.18
CA PHE A 24 1.64 -6.86 -15.04
C PHE A 24 0.61 -5.88 -14.44
N ILE A 25 0.38 -5.97 -13.13
CA ILE A 25 -0.59 -5.14 -12.40
C ILE A 25 0.07 -4.00 -11.62
N ALA A 26 1.40 -3.98 -11.55
CA ALA A 26 2.15 -3.11 -10.65
C ALA A 26 1.92 -1.61 -10.95
N PHE A 27 1.80 -1.21 -12.21
CA PHE A 27 1.53 0.18 -12.58
C PHE A 27 0.19 0.68 -12.02
N TRP A 28 -0.89 -0.08 -12.27
CA TRP A 28 -2.23 0.30 -11.85
C TRP A 28 -2.40 0.24 -10.34
N LEU A 29 -1.87 -0.80 -9.70
CA LEU A 29 -1.86 -0.90 -8.24
C LEU A 29 -1.01 0.22 -7.62
N GLY A 30 0.14 0.53 -8.20
CA GLY A 30 1.01 1.60 -7.72
C GLY A 30 0.31 2.95 -7.72
N LEU A 31 -0.42 3.27 -8.78
CA LEU A 31 -1.22 4.49 -8.89
C LEU A 31 -2.31 4.55 -7.82
N VAL A 32 -3.06 3.46 -7.62
CA VAL A 32 -4.12 3.40 -6.59
C VAL A 32 -3.54 3.56 -5.19
N MET A 33 -2.46 2.84 -4.87
CA MET A 33 -1.80 2.90 -3.56
C MET A 33 -1.21 4.29 -3.28
N LEU A 34 -0.66 4.96 -4.31
CA LEU A 34 -0.18 6.32 -4.19
C LEU A 34 -1.29 7.32 -3.89
N ILE A 35 -2.41 7.26 -4.63
CA ILE A 35 -3.55 8.16 -4.37
C ILE A 35 -4.07 7.94 -2.95
N LYS A 36 -4.22 6.67 -2.53
CA LYS A 36 -4.65 6.30 -1.18
C LYS A 36 -3.68 6.81 -0.11
N GLY A 37 -2.38 6.62 -0.30
CA GLY A 37 -1.35 7.08 0.63
C GLY A 37 -1.32 8.61 0.75
N ILE A 38 -1.44 9.33 -0.37
CA ILE A 38 -1.54 10.80 -0.38
C ILE A 38 -2.79 11.26 0.37
N ASP A 39 -3.93 10.64 0.13
CA ASP A 39 -5.19 10.98 0.82
C ASP A 39 -5.09 10.74 2.34
N SER A 40 -4.48 9.63 2.76
CA SER A 40 -4.21 9.32 4.17
C SER A 40 -3.26 10.33 4.81
N LEU A 41 -2.16 10.69 4.14
CA LEU A 41 -1.21 11.69 4.63
C LEU A 41 -1.84 13.10 4.70
N PHE A 42 -2.68 13.47 3.75
CA PHE A 42 -3.34 14.77 3.73
C PHE A 42 -4.41 14.87 4.83
N SER A 43 -5.23 13.83 4.98
CA SER A 43 -6.26 13.77 6.04
C SER A 43 -5.66 13.73 7.45
N SER A 44 -4.54 13.01 7.63
CA SER A 44 -3.82 13.00 8.91
C SER A 44 -3.19 14.36 9.24
N PHE A 45 -2.61 15.04 8.25
CA PHE A 45 -2.12 16.42 8.41
C PHE A 45 -3.23 17.39 8.82
N LEU A 46 -4.39 17.34 8.16
CA LEU A 46 -5.56 18.18 8.50
C LEU A 46 -6.09 17.94 9.92
N SER A 47 -6.01 16.69 10.40
CA SER A 47 -6.43 16.31 11.75
C SER A 47 -5.36 16.54 12.82
N LYS A 48 -4.23 17.19 12.48
CA LYS A 48 -3.06 17.46 13.35
C LYS A 48 -2.36 16.18 13.85
N TYR A 49 -2.58 15.05 13.19
CA TYR A 49 -1.85 13.80 13.41
C TYR A 49 -0.68 13.73 12.44
N PHE A 50 0.51 14.15 12.91
CA PHE A 50 1.70 14.27 12.05
C PHE A 50 2.39 12.94 11.73
N TYR A 51 2.02 11.84 12.38
CA TYR A 51 2.67 10.54 12.26
C TYR A 51 1.69 9.44 11.84
N ASP A 52 1.11 9.61 10.65
CA ASP A 52 0.35 8.53 10.02
C ASP A 52 1.30 7.55 9.31
N TRP A 53 1.84 6.63 10.11
CA TRP A 53 2.72 5.55 9.64
C TRP A 53 2.02 4.64 8.62
N LEU A 54 0.69 4.49 8.72
CA LEU A 54 -0.07 3.62 7.81
C LEU A 54 -0.22 4.25 6.43
N GLY A 55 -0.52 5.55 6.38
CA GLY A 55 -0.57 6.32 5.13
C GLY A 55 0.79 6.43 4.45
N PHE A 56 1.86 6.58 5.25
CA PHE A 56 3.23 6.58 4.72
C PHE A 56 3.63 5.24 4.10
N LEU A 57 3.19 4.13 4.70
CA LEU A 57 3.40 2.79 4.15
C LEU A 57 2.71 2.62 2.80
N ASP A 58 1.44 3.04 2.66
CA ASP A 58 0.70 3.00 1.39
C ASP A 58 1.43 3.78 0.29
N PHE A 59 1.92 4.97 0.64
CA PHE A 59 2.68 5.82 -0.26
C PHE A 59 3.98 5.14 -0.73
N LEU A 60 4.76 4.57 0.21
CA LEU A 60 5.97 3.83 -0.12
C LEU A 60 5.68 2.58 -0.96
N THR A 61 4.61 1.85 -0.66
CA THR A 61 4.16 0.69 -1.44
C THR A 61 3.81 1.11 -2.86
N GLY A 62 3.12 2.23 -3.05
CA GLY A 62 2.81 2.75 -4.38
C GLY A 62 4.05 3.16 -5.18
N ILE A 63 5.03 3.84 -4.55
CA ILE A 63 6.33 4.14 -5.19
C ILE A 63 7.05 2.85 -5.56
N SER A 64 7.08 1.88 -4.65
CA SER A 64 7.77 0.61 -4.85
C SER A 64 7.17 -0.18 -6.01
N LEU A 65 5.85 -0.17 -6.16
CA LEU A 65 5.18 -0.80 -7.29
C LEU A 65 5.52 -0.12 -8.63
N PHE A 66 5.71 1.20 -8.65
CA PHE A 66 6.23 1.88 -9.85
C PHE A 66 7.68 1.51 -10.14
N CYS A 67 8.55 1.48 -9.13
CA CYS A 67 9.92 1.03 -9.29
C CYS A 67 9.98 -0.42 -9.83
N LEU A 68 9.11 -1.30 -9.33
CA LEU A 68 8.98 -2.68 -9.81
C LEU A 68 8.53 -2.72 -11.29
N PHE A 69 7.57 -1.88 -11.68
CA PHE A 69 7.10 -1.78 -13.06
C PHE A 69 8.21 -1.32 -14.01
N TYR A 70 9.00 -0.31 -13.62
CA TYR A 70 10.14 0.19 -14.39
C TYR A 70 11.39 -0.71 -14.30
N GLY A 71 11.36 -1.77 -13.49
CA GLY A 71 12.49 -2.69 -13.33
C GLY A 71 13.67 -2.11 -12.56
N ILE A 72 13.43 -1.17 -11.65
CA ILE A 72 14.43 -0.63 -10.72
C ILE A 72 14.58 -1.62 -9.57
N ASP A 73 15.79 -2.04 -9.20
CA ASP A 73 15.99 -2.94 -8.07
C ASP A 73 15.92 -2.20 -6.72
N LEU A 74 14.93 -2.56 -5.91
CA LEU A 74 14.75 -2.11 -4.53
C LEU A 74 14.47 -3.32 -3.62
N PRO A 75 14.56 -3.19 -2.28
CA PRO A 75 14.18 -4.25 -1.35
C PRO A 75 12.64 -4.43 -1.27
N PHE A 76 12.00 -4.73 -2.41
CA PHE A 76 10.55 -4.85 -2.58
C PHE A 76 9.91 -5.81 -1.59
N LYS A 77 10.60 -6.91 -1.28
CA LYS A 77 10.13 -7.92 -0.33
C LYS A 77 9.93 -7.37 1.07
N LEU A 78 10.80 -6.47 1.54
CA LEU A 78 10.67 -5.89 2.88
C LEU A 78 9.44 -4.99 2.95
N ILE A 79 9.24 -4.13 1.94
CA ILE A 79 8.08 -3.24 1.85
C ILE A 79 6.80 -4.06 1.70
N GLY A 80 6.81 -5.08 0.84
CA GLY A 80 5.69 -6.00 0.67
C GLY A 80 5.33 -6.78 1.93
N ILE A 81 6.31 -7.22 2.74
CA ILE A 81 6.04 -7.87 4.04
C ILE A 81 5.38 -6.91 5.03
N LEU A 82 5.87 -5.67 5.12
CA LEU A 82 5.26 -4.65 5.99
C LEU A 82 3.83 -4.35 5.56
N GLU A 83 3.59 -4.19 4.25
CA GLU A 83 2.25 -3.99 3.69
C GLU A 83 1.35 -5.19 3.94
N LEU A 84 1.88 -6.42 3.84
CA LEU A 84 1.13 -7.63 4.13
C LEU A 84 0.65 -7.68 5.58
N ILE A 85 1.53 -7.36 6.54
CA ILE A 85 1.19 -7.31 7.97
C ILE A 85 0.08 -6.29 8.21
N LYS A 86 0.19 -5.10 7.60
CA LYS A 86 -0.83 -4.07 7.66
C LYS A 86 -2.15 -4.52 7.04
N ALA A 87 -2.12 -5.12 5.84
CA ALA A 87 -3.32 -5.59 5.15
C ALA A 87 -4.11 -6.59 6.02
N PHE A 88 -3.42 -7.52 6.68
CA PHE A 88 -4.06 -8.44 7.62
C PHE A 88 -4.65 -7.72 8.84
N TYR A 89 -3.94 -6.76 9.42
CA TYR A 89 -4.45 -5.95 10.53
C TYR A 89 -5.75 -5.21 10.13
N CYS A 90 -5.76 -4.55 8.97
CA CYS A 90 -6.92 -3.83 8.45
C CYS A 90 -8.10 -4.77 8.13
N LEU A 91 -7.82 -5.95 7.57
CA LEU A 91 -8.87 -6.95 7.31
C LEU A 91 -9.49 -7.48 8.60
N ILE A 92 -8.69 -7.80 9.61
CA ILE A 92 -9.20 -8.28 10.92
C ILE A 92 -10.07 -7.22 11.58
N GLN A 93 -9.66 -5.95 11.55
CA GLN A 93 -10.43 -4.84 12.13
C GLN A 93 -11.72 -4.52 11.37
N SER A 94 -11.86 -5.02 10.14
CA SER A 94 -13.06 -4.81 9.32
C SER A 94 -14.22 -5.77 9.64
N PHE A 95 -13.99 -6.77 10.50
CA PHE A 95 -15.00 -7.71 11.01
C PHE A 95 -15.48 -7.30 12.41
#